data_AF-A0ABD1HKY4-F1
#
_entry.id   AF-A0ABD1HKY4-F1
#
_cell.length_a   1.000
_cell.length_b   1.000
_cell.length_c   1.000
_cell.angle_alpha   90.00
_cell.angle_beta   90.00
_cell.angle_gamma   90.00
#
_symmetry.space_group_name_H-M   'P 1'
#
loop_
_entity.id
_entity.type
_entity.pdbx_description
1 polymer ?
#
loop_
_entity_poly.entity_id
_entity_poly.type
_entity_poly.pdbx_seq_one_letter_code
_entity_poly.pdbx_strand_id
1 'polypeptide(L)'
;MHPIFGRVVAEWSSPSRQTSSSAPFLYCVHLNGSDGSALRVVATDFQCNTFQVIRSRQQLEDLRDDIGIGGSWSEFIDYITTSLKSGDVKLVLDGVSELGGASQAKLISQKAKGMPRILLALHKLVNGAASEAMSNLSLELYNGLKDTECSLAEEKGSKYHLQKALATEQEKNADFQKQLNMTFYSGKHKSQKINDRKDQGSSSVIVSAESPDKKPASDTNSRKGTNRVVPAYRRSKVRGAILNDTEDDA
;
A
#
# COMPACT_ATOMS: atom_id res chain seq x y z
N MET A 1 -9.43 16.41 -4.90
CA MET A 1 -8.16 15.64 -4.98
C MET A 1 -7.10 16.41 -4.20
N HIS A 2 -6.39 15.78 -3.26
CA HIS A 2 -5.27 16.42 -2.56
C HIS A 2 -4.09 16.62 -3.51
N PRO A 3 -3.25 17.66 -3.29
CA PRO A 3 -2.04 17.85 -4.08
C PRO A 3 -1.16 16.58 -4.10
N ILE A 4 -0.68 16.21 -5.28
CA ILE A 4 0.32 15.15 -5.45
C ILE A 4 1.67 15.82 -5.58
N PHE A 5 2.57 15.49 -4.66
CA PHE A 5 3.96 15.87 -4.76
C PHE A 5 4.80 14.69 -5.24
N GLY A 6 5.82 14.99 -6.03
CA GLY A 6 6.85 14.01 -6.36
C GLY A 6 8.18 14.66 -6.70
N ARG A 7 9.22 13.83 -6.64
CA ARG A 7 10.59 14.19 -7.01
C ARG A 7 10.98 13.41 -8.25
N VAL A 8 11.56 14.08 -9.22
CA VAL A 8 12.01 13.47 -10.48
C VAL A 8 13.35 14.06 -10.89
N VAL A 9 14.24 13.25 -11.45
CA VAL A 9 15.48 13.74 -12.06
C VAL A 9 15.18 14.02 -13.52
N ALA A 10 15.44 15.24 -13.96
CA ALA A 10 15.15 15.64 -15.33
C ALA A 10 16.10 14.98 -16.34
N GLU A 11 15.55 14.56 -17.48
CA GLU A 11 16.28 14.03 -18.63
C GLU A 11 16.23 15.05 -19.77
N TRP A 12 17.34 15.30 -20.47
CA TRP A 12 17.31 16.13 -21.68
C TRP A 12 16.87 15.31 -22.89
N SER A 13 16.00 15.90 -23.73
CA SER A 13 15.56 15.31 -25.00
C SER A 13 16.74 14.99 -25.93
N SER A 14 17.75 15.85 -25.92
CA SER A 14 18.96 15.73 -26.73
C SER A 14 20.13 15.16 -25.91
N PRO A 15 20.73 14.02 -26.30
CA PRO A 15 21.84 13.40 -25.58
C PRO A 15 23.07 14.32 -25.45
N SER A 16 23.27 15.21 -26.42
CA SER A 16 24.37 16.19 -26.43
C SER A 16 24.30 17.24 -25.31
N ARG A 17 23.13 17.37 -24.65
CA ARG A 17 22.90 18.31 -23.55
C ARG A 17 22.79 17.63 -22.20
N GLN A 18 22.99 16.31 -22.13
CA GLN A 18 23.09 15.63 -20.85
C GLN A 18 24.33 16.12 -20.11
N THR A 19 24.11 17.02 -19.16
CA THR A 19 25.12 17.39 -18.17
C THR A 19 25.25 16.24 -17.18
N SER A 20 26.45 16.06 -16.62
CA SER A 20 26.76 15.00 -15.65
C SER A 20 25.99 15.12 -14.32
N SER A 21 25.26 16.23 -14.11
CA SER A 21 24.41 16.46 -12.95
C SER A 21 23.06 17.02 -13.41
N SER A 22 22.06 16.15 -13.56
CA SER A 22 20.65 16.57 -13.66
C SER A 22 20.16 16.96 -12.27
N ALA A 23 19.79 18.24 -12.10
CA ALA A 23 19.18 18.70 -10.86
C ALA A 23 17.85 17.96 -10.61
N PRO A 24 17.53 17.59 -9.36
CA PRO A 24 16.23 17.05 -9.03
C PRO A 24 15.18 18.14 -9.15
N PHE A 25 14.08 17.82 -9.81
CA PHE A 25 12.88 18.63 -9.85
C PHE A 25 11.88 18.13 -8.82
N LEU A 26 11.17 19.08 -8.21
CA LEU A 26 9.93 18.81 -7.50
C LEU A 26 8.78 19.15 -8.42
N TYR A 27 7.80 18.25 -8.50
CA TYR A 27 6.54 18.52 -9.18
C TYR A 27 5.39 18.47 -8.19
N CYS A 28 4.42 19.37 -8.39
CA CYS A 28 3.12 19.32 -7.73
C CYS A 28 2.02 19.24 -8.79
N VAL A 29 1.05 18.37 -8.55
CA VAL A 29 -0.18 18.30 -9.33
C VAL A 29 -1.37 18.48 -8.41
N HIS A 30 -2.21 19.47 -8.69
CA HIS A 30 -3.43 19.69 -7.94
C HIS A 30 -4.55 20.11 -8.89
N LEU A 31 -5.79 19.86 -8.45
CA LEU A 31 -6.95 20.43 -9.11
C LEU A 31 -7.02 21.93 -8.72
N ASN A 32 -7.23 22.76 -9.73
CA ASN A 32 -7.35 24.20 -9.65
C ASN A 32 -8.82 24.58 -9.80
N GLY A 33 -9.26 25.58 -9.02
CA GLY A 33 -10.67 25.99 -8.92
C GLY A 33 -11.40 25.30 -7.77
N SER A 34 -12.38 25.99 -7.17
CA SER A 34 -13.22 25.47 -6.07
C SER A 34 -14.06 24.25 -6.49
N ASP A 35 -14.29 24.10 -7.78
CA ASP A 35 -15.00 22.99 -8.43
C ASP A 35 -14.05 21.89 -8.95
N GLY A 36 -12.73 22.09 -8.86
CA GLY A 36 -11.74 21.17 -9.39
C GLY A 36 -11.81 20.99 -10.91
N SER A 37 -12.26 22.03 -11.63
CA SER A 37 -12.49 22.00 -13.07
C SER A 37 -11.22 22.02 -13.92
N ALA A 38 -10.07 22.33 -13.34
CA ALA A 38 -8.80 22.36 -14.06
C ALA A 38 -7.72 21.56 -13.32
N LEU A 39 -6.79 20.97 -14.05
CA LEU A 39 -5.59 20.35 -13.50
C LEU A 39 -4.43 21.34 -13.65
N ARG A 40 -3.79 21.73 -12.55
CA ARG A 40 -2.53 22.47 -12.57
C ARG A 40 -1.38 21.52 -12.27
N VAL A 41 -0.34 21.63 -13.08
CA VAL A 41 0.95 20.96 -12.83
C VAL A 41 2.04 22.01 -12.81
N VAL A 42 2.85 22.01 -11.75
CA VAL A 42 4.05 22.83 -11.62
C VAL A 42 5.23 21.89 -11.43
N ALA A 43 6.34 22.16 -12.10
CA ALA A 43 7.61 21.46 -11.90
C ALA A 43 8.74 22.49 -11.77
N THR A 44 9.55 22.41 -10.71
CA THR A 44 10.61 23.37 -10.46
C THR A 44 11.86 22.73 -9.86
N ASP A 45 13.02 23.26 -10.23
CA ASP A 45 14.31 22.99 -9.59
C ASP A 45 14.63 23.98 -8.45
N PHE A 46 13.69 24.90 -8.15
CA PHE A 46 13.87 26.01 -7.20
C PHE A 46 15.06 26.93 -7.51
N GLN A 47 15.53 26.93 -8.77
CA GLN A 47 16.64 27.72 -9.23
C GLN A 47 16.20 28.54 -10.45
N CYS A 48 16.53 28.06 -11.66
CA CYS A 48 16.31 28.77 -12.91
C CYS A 48 15.24 28.13 -13.79
N ASN A 49 14.73 26.95 -13.43
CA ASN A 49 13.75 26.23 -14.22
C ASN A 49 12.48 26.00 -13.39
N THR A 50 11.45 26.78 -13.71
CA THR A 50 10.09 26.55 -13.24
C THR A 50 9.19 26.42 -14.45
N PHE A 51 8.41 25.35 -14.51
CA PHE A 51 7.48 25.06 -15.59
C PHE A 51 6.08 24.87 -15.05
N GLN A 52 5.08 25.25 -15.85
CA GLN A 52 3.68 25.07 -15.50
C GLN A 52 2.84 24.69 -16.71
N VAL A 53 1.78 23.92 -16.46
CA VAL A 53 0.60 23.85 -17.33
C VAL A 53 -0.67 23.89 -16.50
N ILE A 54 -1.72 24.48 -17.08
CA ILE A 54 -3.08 24.38 -16.57
C ILE A 54 -3.90 23.75 -17.69
N ARG A 55 -4.58 22.65 -17.39
CA ARG A 55 -5.49 21.96 -18.32
C ARG A 55 -6.91 22.13 -17.83
N SER A 56 -7.79 22.66 -18.68
CA SER A 56 -9.22 22.72 -18.39
C SER A 56 -9.84 21.32 -18.43
N ARG A 57 -11.05 21.17 -17.89
CA ARG A 57 -11.82 19.93 -18.00
C ARG A 57 -11.95 19.44 -19.44
N GLN A 58 -12.27 20.33 -20.39
CA GLN A 58 -12.38 19.97 -21.79
C GLN A 58 -11.07 19.39 -22.33
N GLN A 59 -9.93 20.06 -22.06
CA GLN A 59 -8.62 19.57 -22.54
C GLN A 59 -8.21 18.24 -21.91
N LEU A 60 -8.70 17.95 -20.71
CA LEU A 60 -8.48 16.67 -20.05
C LEU A 60 -9.41 15.58 -20.59
N GLU A 61 -10.64 15.92 -20.98
CA GLU A 61 -11.54 15.01 -21.70
C GLU A 61 -10.97 14.69 -23.10
N ASP A 62 -10.48 15.69 -23.82
CA ASP A 62 -9.76 15.49 -25.09
C ASP A 62 -8.53 14.58 -24.88
N LEU A 63 -7.73 14.83 -23.84
CA LEU A 63 -6.60 13.97 -23.47
C LEU A 63 -7.03 12.54 -23.15
N ARG A 64 -8.17 12.34 -22.45
CA ARG A 64 -8.71 11.02 -22.13
C ARG A 64 -9.00 10.24 -23.40
N ASP A 65 -9.64 10.92 -24.36
CA ASP A 65 -10.04 10.34 -25.63
C ASP A 65 -8.80 10.03 -26.49
N ASP A 66 -7.79 10.90 -26.49
CA ASP A 66 -6.50 10.71 -27.18
C ASP A 66 -5.72 9.49 -26.67
N ILE A 67 -5.70 9.27 -25.35
CA ILE A 67 -5.00 8.11 -24.75
C ILE A 67 -5.85 6.83 -24.79
N GLY A 68 -7.14 6.93 -25.16
CA GLY A 68 -8.06 5.80 -25.25
C GLY A 68 -8.46 5.19 -23.91
N ILE A 69 -8.52 5.98 -22.83
CA ILE A 69 -9.00 5.50 -21.52
C ILE A 69 -10.52 5.67 -21.46
N GLY A 70 -11.25 4.56 -21.54
CA GLY A 70 -12.70 4.55 -21.34
C GLY A 70 -13.10 4.70 -19.87
N GLY A 71 -14.41 4.87 -19.64
CA GLY A 71 -15.00 4.95 -18.31
C GLY A 71 -15.46 6.36 -17.93
N SER A 72 -15.84 6.50 -16.66
CA SER A 72 -16.30 7.74 -16.07
C SER A 72 -15.17 8.76 -15.90
N TRP A 73 -15.55 10.03 -15.75
CA TRP A 73 -14.60 11.11 -15.43
C TRP A 73 -13.80 10.82 -14.15
N SER A 74 -14.45 10.26 -13.12
CA SER A 74 -13.77 9.93 -11.86
C SER A 74 -12.72 8.86 -12.03
N GLU A 75 -12.97 7.83 -12.85
CA GLU A 75 -12.00 6.78 -13.16
C GLU A 75 -10.81 7.34 -13.94
N PHE A 76 -11.03 8.31 -14.82
CA PHE A 76 -9.95 9.00 -15.52
C PHE A 76 -9.11 9.87 -14.57
N ILE A 77 -9.73 10.60 -13.64
CA ILE A 77 -8.97 11.35 -12.63
C ILE A 77 -8.20 10.43 -11.69
N ASP A 78 -8.77 9.27 -11.31
CA ASP A 78 -8.06 8.24 -10.56
C ASP A 78 -6.89 7.68 -11.38
N TYR A 79 -7.07 7.48 -12.68
CA TYR A 79 -6.01 7.05 -13.59
C TYR A 79 -4.85 8.06 -13.63
N ILE A 80 -5.13 9.36 -13.75
CA ILE A 80 -4.13 10.42 -13.67
C ILE A 80 -3.42 10.41 -12.31
N THR A 81 -4.21 10.34 -11.23
CA THR A 81 -3.72 10.36 -9.85
C THR A 81 -2.77 9.19 -9.59
N THR A 82 -3.18 7.98 -9.98
CA THR A 82 -2.39 6.75 -9.79
C THR A 82 -1.15 6.74 -10.68
N SER A 83 -1.23 7.26 -11.91
CA SER A 83 -0.07 7.41 -12.80
C SER A 83 0.97 8.37 -12.24
N LEU A 84 0.56 9.50 -11.69
CA LEU A 84 1.47 10.52 -11.11
C LEU A 84 2.04 10.12 -9.75
N LYS A 85 1.34 9.26 -9.01
CA LYS A 85 1.84 8.62 -7.77
C LYS A 85 2.66 7.36 -8.06
N SER A 86 2.67 6.87 -9.29
CA SER A 86 3.49 5.75 -9.68
C SER A 86 4.97 6.13 -9.62
N GLY A 87 5.85 5.14 -9.48
CA GLY A 87 7.29 5.38 -9.62
C GLY A 87 7.75 5.62 -11.06
N ASP A 88 6.85 5.54 -12.06
CA ASP A 88 7.17 5.69 -13.49
C ASP A 88 6.78 7.08 -13.98
N VAL A 89 7.41 8.10 -13.39
CA VAL A 89 7.26 9.51 -13.76
C VAL A 89 8.60 10.04 -14.25
N LYS A 90 8.57 10.68 -15.42
CA LYS A 90 9.74 11.26 -16.07
C LYS A 90 9.48 12.72 -16.43
N LEU A 91 10.50 13.55 -16.26
CA LEU A 91 10.48 14.94 -16.70
C LEU A 91 11.51 15.08 -17.81
N VAL A 92 11.05 15.36 -19.03
CA VAL A 92 11.91 15.54 -20.20
C VAL A 92 12.01 17.03 -20.51
N LEU A 93 13.23 17.57 -20.44
CA LEU A 93 13.55 18.95 -20.77
C LEU A 93 13.88 19.08 -22.25
N ASP A 94 13.40 20.16 -22.86
CA ASP A 94 13.61 20.41 -24.27
C ASP A 94 13.73 21.91 -24.60
N GLY A 95 14.35 22.19 -25.75
CA GLY A 95 14.63 23.54 -26.24
C GLY A 95 15.69 24.30 -25.45
N VAL A 96 15.96 25.52 -25.90
CA VAL A 96 16.97 26.42 -25.32
C VAL A 96 16.32 27.75 -25.02
N SER A 97 16.44 28.20 -23.78
CA SER A 97 15.96 29.52 -23.36
C SER A 97 17.10 30.54 -23.41
N GLU A 98 16.79 31.77 -23.80
CA GLU A 98 17.75 32.89 -23.83
C GLU A 98 18.38 33.18 -22.46
N LEU A 99 17.63 32.90 -21.39
CA LEU A 99 18.06 33.04 -19.99
C LEU A 99 18.85 31.82 -19.46
N GLY A 100 19.18 30.87 -20.34
CA GLY A 100 19.77 29.58 -19.97
C GLY A 100 18.73 28.54 -19.54
N GLY A 101 19.10 27.26 -19.67
CA GLY A 101 18.21 26.13 -19.38
C GLY A 101 17.21 25.81 -20.49
N ALA A 102 16.27 24.93 -20.18
CA ALA A 102 15.26 24.46 -21.14
C ALA A 102 14.16 25.51 -21.35
N SER A 103 13.57 25.56 -22.54
CA SER A 103 12.44 26.45 -22.85
C SER A 103 11.08 25.78 -22.62
N GLN A 104 11.06 24.45 -22.64
CA GLN A 104 9.87 23.64 -22.41
C GLN A 104 10.23 22.37 -21.65
N ALA A 105 9.23 21.77 -21.00
CA ALA A 105 9.37 20.48 -20.36
C ALA A 105 8.16 19.61 -20.64
N LYS A 106 8.31 18.29 -20.54
CA LYS A 106 7.21 17.33 -20.66
C LYS A 106 7.23 16.41 -19.45
N LEU A 107 6.14 16.43 -18.68
CA LEU A 107 5.93 15.46 -17.63
C LEU A 107 5.23 14.24 -18.22
N ILE A 108 5.87 13.09 -18.11
CA ILE A 108 5.39 11.82 -18.64
C ILE A 108 5.15 10.90 -17.46
N SER A 109 3.95 10.33 -17.35
CA SER A 109 3.63 9.36 -16.30
C SER A 109 2.91 8.14 -16.85
N GLN A 110 3.10 7.00 -16.20
CA GLN A 110 2.50 5.74 -16.61
C GLN A 110 2.06 4.94 -15.37
N LYS A 111 0.76 4.60 -15.28
CA LYS A 111 0.23 3.82 -14.14
C LYS A 111 0.97 2.50 -13.90
N ALA A 112 1.21 1.77 -14.99
CA ALA A 112 1.91 0.49 -14.98
C ALA A 112 2.42 0.17 -16.40
N LYS A 113 3.42 -0.70 -16.50
CA LYS A 113 3.96 -1.15 -17.80
C LYS A 113 2.82 -1.73 -18.67
N GLY A 114 2.70 -1.21 -19.89
CA GLY A 114 1.66 -1.62 -20.85
C GLY A 114 0.39 -0.77 -20.81
N MET A 115 0.23 0.11 -19.81
CA MET A 115 -0.89 1.07 -19.77
C MET A 115 -0.58 2.34 -20.58
N PRO A 116 -1.60 3.08 -21.08
CA PRO A 116 -1.40 4.33 -21.81
C PRO A 116 -0.60 5.37 -21.02
N ARG A 117 0.29 6.11 -21.69
CA ARG A 117 1.09 7.15 -21.04
C ARG A 117 0.35 8.47 -21.02
N ILE A 118 0.41 9.18 -19.91
CA ILE A 118 -0.03 10.57 -19.82
C ILE A 118 1.16 11.46 -20.14
N LEU A 119 0.98 12.37 -21.09
CA LEU A 119 1.98 13.37 -21.45
C LEU A 119 1.42 14.76 -21.21
N LEU A 120 2.09 15.54 -20.36
CA LEU A 120 1.75 16.92 -20.05
C LEU A 120 2.89 17.83 -20.48
N ALA A 121 2.69 18.55 -21.58
CA ALA A 121 3.61 19.61 -22.00
C ALA A 121 3.49 20.81 -21.04
N LEU A 122 4.62 21.24 -20.50
CA LEU A 122 4.78 22.33 -19.54
C LEU A 122 5.54 23.49 -20.18
N HIS A 123 5.09 24.71 -19.90
CA HIS A 123 5.70 25.93 -20.39
C HIS A 123 6.60 26.56 -19.32
N LYS A 124 7.76 27.08 -19.74
CA LYS A 124 8.66 27.77 -18.81
C LYS A 124 8.01 29.05 -18.29
N LEU A 125 8.00 29.22 -16.97
CA LEU A 125 7.65 30.46 -16.32
C LEU A 125 8.91 31.32 -16.14
N VAL A 126 8.73 32.64 -16.22
CA VAL A 126 9.83 33.62 -16.09
C VAL A 126 9.50 34.67 -15.04
N ASN A 127 10.53 35.22 -14.40
CA ASN A 127 10.45 36.35 -13.48
C ASN A 127 9.39 36.15 -12.38
N GLY A 128 8.50 37.12 -12.20
CA GLY A 128 7.45 37.13 -11.18
C GLY A 128 6.57 35.87 -11.18
N ALA A 129 6.21 35.37 -12.36
CA ALA A 129 5.37 34.17 -12.48
C ALA A 129 6.10 32.92 -11.97
N ALA A 130 7.41 32.82 -12.19
CA ALA A 130 8.21 31.71 -11.65
C ALA A 130 8.31 31.81 -10.12
N SER A 131 8.59 33.00 -9.58
CA SER A 131 8.65 33.20 -8.13
C SER A 131 7.33 32.93 -7.43
N GLU A 132 6.21 33.35 -8.03
CA GLU A 132 4.87 33.09 -7.50
C GLU A 132 4.56 31.59 -7.50
N ALA A 133 4.83 30.89 -8.60
CA ALA A 133 4.63 29.46 -8.68
C ALA A 133 5.48 28.68 -7.65
N MET A 134 6.75 29.07 -7.45
CA MET A 134 7.60 28.49 -6.42
C MET A 134 7.10 28.79 -5.01
N SER A 135 6.63 30.01 -4.75
CA SER A 135 6.04 30.40 -3.46
C SER A 135 4.80 29.57 -3.14
N ASN A 136 3.88 29.44 -4.11
CA ASN A 136 2.68 28.63 -3.96
C ASN A 136 3.02 27.15 -3.74
N LEU A 137 3.95 26.59 -4.52
CA LEU A 137 4.41 25.21 -4.33
C LEU A 137 5.02 24.99 -2.94
N SER A 138 5.79 25.96 -2.43
CA SER A 138 6.40 25.91 -1.10
C SER A 138 5.35 25.91 0.01
N LEU A 139 4.32 26.75 -0.14
CA LEU A 139 3.20 26.80 0.81
C LEU A 139 2.39 25.51 0.80
N GLU A 140 2.12 24.95 -0.39
CA GLU A 140 1.43 23.66 -0.53
C GLU A 140 2.23 22.51 0.09
N LEU A 141 3.56 22.49 -0.09
CA LEU A 141 4.44 21.51 0.55
C LEU A 141 4.42 21.63 2.07
N TYR A 142 4.46 22.86 2.61
CA TYR A 142 4.39 23.08 4.04
C TYR A 142 3.07 22.62 4.64
N ASN A 143 1.95 22.95 3.99
CA ASN A 143 0.63 22.50 4.42
C ASN A 143 0.52 20.96 4.36
N GLY A 144 0.99 20.36 3.26
CA GLY A 144 1.02 18.89 3.14
C GLY A 144 1.88 18.23 4.22
N LEU A 145 3.01 18.82 4.59
CA LEU A 145 3.82 18.34 5.72
C LEU A 145 3.02 18.40 7.03
N LYS A 146 2.37 19.53 7.31
CA LYS A 146 1.56 19.70 8.54
C LYS A 146 0.42 18.70 8.62
N ASP A 147 -0.26 18.45 7.51
CA ASP A 147 -1.32 17.44 7.43
C ASP A 147 -0.77 16.03 7.75
N THR A 148 0.39 15.68 7.17
CA THR A 148 1.03 14.37 7.45
C THR A 148 1.49 14.24 8.90
N GLU A 149 1.99 15.31 9.52
CA GLU A 149 2.38 15.32 10.93
C GLU A 149 1.17 15.08 11.85
N CYS A 150 0.03 15.73 11.56
CA CYS A 150 -1.22 15.52 12.28
C CYS A 150 -1.72 14.07 12.15
N SER A 151 -1.82 13.55 10.93
CA SER A 151 -2.24 12.15 10.69
C SER A 151 -1.30 11.14 11.36
N LEU A 152 0.01 11.40 11.35
CA LEU A 152 0.98 10.54 12.02
C LEU A 152 0.80 10.54 13.55
N ALA A 153 0.42 11.67 14.15
CA ALA A 153 0.13 11.75 15.57
C ALA A 153 -1.11 10.92 15.94
N GLU A 154 -2.17 11.00 15.13
CA GLU A 154 -3.39 10.20 15.29
C GLU A 154 -3.11 8.69 15.15
N GLU A 155 -2.28 8.30 14.17
CA GLU A 155 -1.89 6.91 13.96
C GLU A 155 -1.09 6.37 15.15
N LYS A 156 -0.15 7.16 15.68
CA LYS A 156 0.62 6.79 16.89
C LYS A 156 -0.29 6.60 18.10
N GLY A 157 -1.28 7.48 18.30
CA GLY A 157 -2.29 7.33 19.35
C GLY A 157 -3.10 6.05 19.18
N SER A 158 -3.60 5.80 17.97
CA SER A 158 -4.37 4.59 17.63
C SER A 158 -3.57 3.31 17.87
N LYS A 159 -2.29 3.29 17.47
CA LYS A 159 -1.36 2.18 17.72
C LYS A 159 -1.17 1.91 19.20
N TYR A 160 -1.00 2.96 20.01
CA TYR A 160 -0.87 2.82 21.46
C TYR A 160 -2.13 2.17 22.09
N HIS A 161 -3.32 2.59 21.67
CA HIS A 161 -4.58 1.99 22.13
C HIS A 161 -4.70 0.52 21.74
N LEU A 162 -4.36 0.17 20.50
CA LEU A 162 -4.37 -1.22 20.03
C LEU A 162 -3.37 -2.09 20.79
N GLN A 163 -2.17 -1.57 21.08
CA GLN A 163 -1.16 -2.31 21.84
C GLN A 163 -1.64 -2.58 23.27
N LYS A 164 -2.31 -1.62 23.91
CA LYS A 164 -2.91 -1.81 25.24
C LYS A 164 -4.01 -2.89 25.21
N ALA A 165 -4.91 -2.83 24.24
CA ALA A 165 -5.97 -3.83 24.08
C ALA A 165 -5.40 -5.24 23.83
N LEU A 166 -4.35 -5.33 23.00
CA LEU A 166 -3.66 -6.58 22.70
C LEU A 166 -3.01 -7.18 23.95
N ALA A 167 -2.36 -6.37 24.79
CA ALA A 167 -1.80 -6.83 26.06
C ALA A 167 -2.90 -7.37 27.01
N THR A 168 -4.02 -6.65 27.13
CA THR A 168 -5.16 -7.09 27.94
C THR A 168 -5.76 -8.41 27.43
N GLU A 169 -5.90 -8.59 26.13
CA GLU A 169 -6.39 -9.86 25.56
C GLU A 169 -5.38 -10.99 25.72
N GLN A 170 -4.07 -10.73 25.61
CA GLN A 170 -3.02 -11.72 25.88
C GLN A 170 -3.04 -12.19 27.34
N GLU A 171 -3.23 -11.27 28.29
CA GLU A 171 -3.34 -11.59 29.72
C GLU A 171 -4.57 -12.48 29.98
N LYS A 172 -5.74 -12.08 29.49
CA LYS A 172 -6.97 -12.90 29.60
C LYS A 172 -6.78 -14.29 28.99
N ASN A 173 -6.15 -14.38 27.82
CA ASN A 173 -5.91 -15.65 27.15
C ASN A 173 -4.93 -16.53 27.96
N ALA A 174 -3.87 -15.95 28.53
CA ALA A 174 -2.95 -16.66 29.41
C ALA A 174 -3.67 -17.20 30.65
N ASP A 175 -4.58 -16.42 31.24
CA ASP A 175 -5.37 -16.85 32.39
C ASP A 175 -6.37 -17.95 32.04
N PHE A 176 -7.04 -17.86 30.89
CA PHE A 176 -7.88 -18.95 30.39
C PHE A 176 -7.07 -20.24 30.15
N GLN A 177 -5.86 -20.14 29.60
CA GLN A 177 -4.98 -21.29 29.45
C GLN A 177 -4.59 -21.90 30.80
N LYS A 178 -4.27 -21.08 31.81
CA LYS A 178 -4.01 -21.57 33.18
C LYS A 178 -5.22 -22.30 33.75
N GLN A 179 -6.43 -21.74 33.63
CA GLN A 179 -7.66 -22.36 34.11
C GLN A 179 -7.95 -23.70 33.41
N LEU A 180 -7.79 -23.77 32.08
CA LEU A 180 -7.95 -25.00 31.33
C LEU A 180 -6.97 -26.07 31.81
N ASN A 181 -5.68 -25.74 31.92
CA ASN A 181 -4.66 -26.65 32.40
C ASN A 181 -5.00 -27.19 33.80
N MET A 182 -5.34 -26.31 34.75
CA MET A 182 -5.73 -26.71 36.11
C MET A 182 -6.91 -27.70 36.12
N THR A 183 -7.92 -27.46 35.27
CA THR A 183 -9.08 -28.35 35.13
C THR A 183 -8.66 -29.73 34.59
N PHE A 184 -7.83 -29.77 33.54
CA PHE A 184 -7.34 -31.02 32.95
C PHE A 184 -6.45 -31.86 33.89
N TYR A 185 -5.61 -31.22 34.71
CA TYR A 185 -4.76 -31.92 35.67
C TYR A 185 -5.55 -32.35 36.93
N SER A 186 -6.56 -31.59 37.36
CA SER A 186 -7.44 -31.99 38.47
C SER A 186 -8.35 -33.18 38.12
N GLY A 187 -8.77 -33.30 36.84
CA GLY A 187 -9.62 -34.39 36.36
C GLY A 187 -8.90 -35.76 36.35
N LYS A 188 -7.57 -35.77 36.24
CA LYS A 188 -6.77 -37.01 36.22
C LYS A 188 -6.47 -37.61 37.59
N HIS A 189 -6.61 -36.85 38.69
CA HIS A 189 -6.38 -37.35 40.05
C HIS A 189 -7.65 -37.77 40.79
N LYS A 190 -8.85 -37.48 40.26
CA LYS A 190 -10.11 -37.85 40.90
C LYS A 190 -10.70 -39.18 40.43
N SER A 191 -10.07 -39.84 39.47
CA SER A 191 -10.41 -41.19 38.99
C SER A 191 -9.37 -42.22 39.40
N GLN A 192 -9.02 -42.26 40.69
CA GLN A 192 -8.32 -43.41 41.27
C GLN A 192 -9.11 -43.97 42.46
N LYS A 193 -10.16 -44.71 42.08
CA LYS A 193 -10.56 -46.02 42.61
C LYS A 193 -10.89 -46.12 44.11
N ILE A 194 -12.20 -46.11 44.41
CA ILE A 194 -12.79 -46.80 45.55
C ILE A 194 -13.22 -48.21 45.08
N ASN A 195 -12.95 -49.20 45.93
CA ASN A 195 -13.27 -50.64 45.90
C ASN A 195 -12.36 -51.58 45.08
N ASP A 196 -11.58 -52.42 45.78
CA ASP A 196 -12.05 -53.78 46.13
C ASP A 196 -11.22 -54.42 47.27
N ARG A 197 -11.89 -55.25 48.07
CA ARG A 197 -11.38 -55.99 49.23
C ARG A 197 -10.67 -57.30 48.82
N LYS A 198 -9.65 -57.67 49.61
CA LYS A 198 -8.96 -58.98 49.76
C LYS A 198 -8.14 -59.42 48.54
N ASP A 199 -6.93 -59.97 48.65
CA ASP A 199 -6.35 -60.83 49.69
C ASP A 199 -4.81 -60.73 49.68
N GLN A 200 -4.23 -60.98 50.86
CA GLN A 200 -2.93 -61.58 51.19
C GLN A 200 -1.69 -61.39 50.29
N GLY A 201 -0.58 -61.00 50.93
CA GLY A 201 0.71 -61.63 50.64
C GLY A 201 1.97 -60.74 50.72
N SER A 202 2.60 -60.76 51.89
CA SER A 202 4.06 -60.79 52.09
C SER A 202 4.94 -59.55 51.82
N SER A 203 5.48 -59.05 52.95
CA SER A 203 6.91 -58.80 53.20
C SER A 203 7.65 -57.61 52.54
N SER A 204 7.99 -56.64 53.40
CA SER A 204 9.36 -56.15 53.67
C SER A 204 10.10 -55.22 52.70
N VAL A 205 10.29 -53.99 53.19
CA VAL A 205 11.54 -53.20 53.28
C VAL A 205 12.16 -52.59 51.99
N ILE A 206 12.03 -51.26 51.90
CA ILE A 206 13.04 -50.19 51.70
C ILE A 206 14.23 -50.48 50.76
N VAL A 207 14.48 -49.61 49.77
CA VAL A 207 15.73 -48.81 49.59
C VAL A 207 15.60 -47.82 48.41
N SER A 208 16.00 -46.57 48.73
CA SER A 208 16.54 -45.42 47.99
C SER A 208 16.81 -45.53 46.47
N ALA A 209 16.36 -44.54 45.67
CA ALA A 209 17.10 -43.34 45.23
C ALA A 209 18.18 -43.60 44.17
N GLU A 210 18.07 -42.95 43.00
CA GLU A 210 19.11 -42.12 42.36
C GLU A 210 18.59 -41.61 40.99
N SER A 211 18.89 -40.35 40.67
CA SER A 211 18.87 -39.73 39.32
C SER A 211 20.14 -40.20 38.54
N PRO A 212 20.54 -39.73 37.33
CA PRO A 212 19.93 -38.78 36.39
C PRO A 212 20.08 -39.13 34.87
N ASP A 213 19.47 -38.25 34.06
CA ASP A 213 20.00 -37.65 32.84
C ASP A 213 20.04 -38.32 31.45
N LYS A 214 19.73 -37.43 30.48
CA LYS A 214 20.15 -37.34 29.07
C LYS A 214 19.37 -38.13 27.98
N LYS A 215 18.63 -37.29 27.21
CA LYS A 215 18.21 -37.32 25.78
C LYS A 215 19.22 -38.00 24.81
N PRO A 216 18.96 -38.17 23.48
CA PRO A 216 17.74 -38.02 22.66
C PRO A 216 17.49 -39.14 21.61
N ALA A 217 16.34 -39.04 20.92
CA ALA A 217 16.09 -39.31 19.48
C ALA A 217 16.00 -40.73 18.91
N SER A 218 15.21 -40.78 17.83
CA SER A 218 15.09 -41.81 16.78
C SER A 218 14.12 -42.95 17.11
N ASP A 219 12.86 -42.77 16.72
CA ASP A 219 12.25 -43.25 15.45
C ASP A 219 12.05 -44.76 15.45
N THR A 220 10.80 -45.21 15.32
CA THR A 220 10.34 -45.82 14.07
C THR A 220 8.87 -46.29 14.12
N ASN A 221 8.19 -46.07 13.00
CA ASN A 221 7.15 -46.90 12.41
C ASN A 221 5.68 -46.80 12.88
N SER A 222 4.91 -46.09 12.05
CA SER A 222 3.86 -46.65 11.17
C SER A 222 2.84 -47.62 11.78
N ARG A 223 1.59 -47.16 11.95
CA ARG A 223 0.37 -47.73 11.33
C ARG A 223 -0.93 -46.96 11.72
N LYS A 224 -1.56 -46.39 10.68
CA LYS A 224 -3.00 -46.46 10.31
C LYS A 224 -4.12 -45.82 11.18
N GLY A 225 -4.88 -44.90 10.55
CA GLY A 225 -6.27 -44.47 10.86
C GLY A 225 -6.37 -43.28 11.82
N THR A 226 -7.22 -42.25 11.70
CA THR A 226 -8.39 -41.99 10.84
C THR A 226 -8.75 -40.49 11.00
N ASN A 227 -9.37 -39.89 9.98
CA ASN A 227 -10.09 -38.60 9.97
C ASN A 227 -9.28 -37.29 9.93
N ARG A 228 -9.01 -36.84 8.70
CA ARG A 228 -8.62 -35.45 8.38
C ARG A 228 -9.92 -34.68 8.07
N VAL A 229 -10.43 -33.91 9.04
CA VAL A 229 -11.53 -32.96 8.80
C VAL A 229 -10.90 -31.68 8.25
N VAL A 230 -11.07 -31.43 6.96
CA VAL A 230 -10.69 -30.17 6.30
C VAL A 230 -11.96 -29.31 6.14
N PRO A 231 -11.95 -28.02 6.53
CA PRO A 231 -13.10 -27.15 6.29
C PRO A 231 -13.31 -26.92 4.79
N ALA A 232 -14.32 -27.58 4.22
CA ALA A 232 -14.75 -27.37 2.85
C ALA A 232 -15.64 -26.11 2.77
N TYR A 233 -15.05 -24.96 2.44
CA TYR A 233 -15.83 -23.80 2.00
C TYR A 233 -16.46 -24.11 0.64
N ARG A 234 -17.75 -24.46 0.63
CA ARG A 234 -18.53 -24.59 -0.60
C ARG A 234 -18.78 -23.19 -1.17
N ARG A 235 -18.13 -22.87 -2.29
CA ARG A 235 -18.58 -21.80 -3.20
C ARG A 235 -19.99 -22.18 -3.70
N SER A 236 -20.97 -21.30 -3.50
CA SER A 236 -22.26 -21.40 -4.17
C SER A 236 -22.03 -21.32 -5.68
N LYS A 237 -22.33 -22.42 -6.39
CA LYS A 237 -22.40 -22.42 -7.85
C LYS A 237 -23.70 -21.72 -8.24
N VAL A 238 -23.62 -20.47 -8.67
CA VAL A 238 -24.72 -19.83 -9.39
C VAL A 238 -24.79 -20.47 -10.78
N ARG A 239 -25.96 -21.03 -11.08
CA ARG A 239 -26.32 -21.72 -12.32
C ARG A 239 -26.40 -20.69 -13.46
N GLY A 240 -26.04 -21.11 -14.66
CA GLY A 240 -25.64 -20.26 -15.79
C GLY A 240 -26.62 -19.17 -16.25
N ALA A 241 -26.07 -18.19 -16.95
CA ALA A 241 -26.83 -17.20 -17.71
C ALA A 241 -27.45 -17.87 -18.94
N ILE A 242 -28.73 -17.57 -19.18
CA ILE A 242 -29.44 -17.93 -20.40
C ILE A 242 -29.02 -16.91 -21.46
N LEU A 243 -28.35 -17.39 -22.52
CA LEU A 243 -28.09 -16.64 -23.74
C LEU A 243 -29.27 -16.92 -24.68
N ASN A 244 -30.03 -15.89 -25.03
CA ASN A 244 -30.98 -15.94 -26.15
C ASN A 244 -30.27 -15.33 -27.35
N ASP A 245 -29.84 -16.19 -28.26
CA ASP A 245 -29.31 -15.78 -29.56
C ASP A 245 -30.38 -16.04 -30.64
N THR A 246 -30.58 -15.01 -31.49
CA THR A 246 -31.13 -15.01 -32.86
C THR A 246 -32.66 -15.25 -32.98
N GLU A 247 -33.42 -14.60 -33.87
CA GLU A 247 -33.16 -14.27 -35.28
C GLU A 247 -33.85 -12.98 -35.78
N ASP A 248 -33.20 -12.41 -36.78
CA ASP A 248 -33.56 -11.34 -37.70
C ASP A 248 -34.51 -11.89 -38.79
N ASP A 249 -35.66 -11.27 -39.07
CA ASP A 249 -36.22 -11.17 -40.43
C ASP A 249 -37.49 -10.29 -40.50
N ALA A 250 -37.49 -9.39 -41.50
CA ALA A 250 -38.57 -8.54 -42.06
C ALA A 250 -38.98 -7.22 -41.36
#